data_AF-A0A3C0AQU4-F1
#
_entry.id   AF-A0A3C0AQU4-F1
#
_cell.length_a   1.000
_cell.length_b   1.000
_cell.length_c   1.000
_cell.angle_alpha   90.00
_cell.angle_beta   90.00
_cell.angle_gamma   90.00
#
_symmetry.space_group_name_H-M   'P 1'
#
loop_
_entity.id
_entity.type
_entity.pdbx_description
1 polymer ?
#
loop_
_entity_poly.entity_id
_entity_poly.type
_entity_poly.pdbx_seq_one_letter_code
_entity_poly.pdbx_strand_id
1 'polypeptide(L)'
;DVDHKSEGLNYAIPTDNPFEDGKKATFPTVRKEIWAYGLRNPWRIAFDPETGVLWAGDVGQGIWEEIDLIVKGGNYGWSVREGKHPFGLNGVEPRKHLIEPIWEYNHDVGKSITGGSVYRGKAIPAIVGSYIYGDYVSGKFWALKYDAQGKKVTANHVIESPSIPVMTFGTDQNGEMFLTSSFSEIFMLKAK
;
A
#
# COMPACT_ATOMS: atom_id res chain seq x y z
N ASP A 1 12.00 -16.70 -3.51
CA ASP A 1 13.40 -16.39 -3.80
C ASP A 1 13.63 -16.63 -5.29
N VAL A 2 13.95 -15.56 -6.01
CA VAL A 2 14.13 -15.58 -7.46
C VAL A 2 15.58 -15.87 -7.87
N ASP A 3 16.50 -15.89 -6.92
CA ASP A 3 17.93 -16.15 -7.12
C ASP A 3 18.26 -17.64 -6.91
N HIS A 4 17.36 -18.39 -6.27
CA HIS A 4 17.49 -19.83 -6.01
C HIS A 4 16.31 -20.65 -6.57
N LYS A 5 16.45 -21.98 -6.60
CA LYS A 5 15.42 -22.90 -7.10
C LYS A 5 15.13 -24.02 -6.10
N SER A 6 13.85 -24.28 -5.84
CA SER A 6 13.38 -25.52 -5.22
C SER A 6 13.14 -26.59 -6.27
N GLU A 7 13.11 -27.87 -5.86
CA GLU A 7 12.87 -28.98 -6.77
C GLU A 7 11.56 -28.79 -7.55
N GLY A 8 11.65 -28.86 -8.90
CA GLY A 8 10.50 -28.69 -9.79
C GLY A 8 10.01 -27.24 -9.96
N LEU A 9 10.65 -26.24 -9.36
CA LEU A 9 10.27 -24.82 -9.46
C LEU A 9 11.39 -23.97 -10.08
N ASN A 10 10.99 -22.88 -10.76
CA ASN A 10 11.93 -21.88 -11.29
C ASN A 10 12.40 -20.85 -10.24
N TYR A 11 11.90 -20.99 -9.02
CA TYR A 11 12.17 -20.15 -7.85
C TYR A 11 12.25 -21.06 -6.62
N ALA A 12 12.77 -20.54 -5.51
CA ALA A 12 12.70 -21.22 -4.23
C ALA A 12 11.67 -20.57 -3.30
N ILE A 13 11.06 -21.36 -2.43
CA ILE A 13 10.30 -20.85 -1.29
C ILE A 13 11.29 -20.47 -0.20
N PRO A 14 11.35 -19.20 0.25
CA PRO A 14 12.20 -18.83 1.38
C PRO A 14 11.83 -19.66 2.61
N THR A 15 12.82 -20.21 3.31
CA THR A 15 12.58 -21.05 4.50
C THR A 15 11.90 -20.29 5.62
N ASP A 16 12.00 -18.95 5.59
CA ASP A 16 11.34 -18.09 6.54
C ASP A 16 9.94 -17.65 6.06
N ASN A 17 9.44 -18.03 4.87
CA ASN A 17 8.14 -17.57 4.39
C ASN A 17 7.01 -17.95 5.37
N PRO A 18 5.97 -17.11 5.59
CA PRO A 18 5.03 -17.29 6.69
C PRO A 18 4.21 -18.59 6.59
N PHE A 19 4.09 -19.17 5.40
CA PHE A 19 3.34 -20.40 5.16
C PHE A 19 4.22 -21.53 4.60
N GLU A 20 5.53 -21.47 4.82
CA GLU A 20 6.46 -22.52 4.37
C GLU A 20 6.05 -23.90 4.91
N ASP A 21 5.66 -23.98 6.19
CA ASP A 21 5.22 -25.21 6.85
C ASP A 21 3.81 -25.67 6.45
N GLY A 22 3.08 -24.86 5.67
CA GLY A 22 1.71 -25.10 5.25
C GLY A 22 0.67 -25.06 6.38
N LYS A 23 1.03 -24.61 7.59
CA LYS A 23 0.21 -24.81 8.81
C LYS A 23 -0.31 -23.53 9.48
N LYS A 24 -0.02 -22.35 8.93
CA LYS A 24 -0.37 -21.06 9.57
C LYS A 24 -1.57 -20.32 9.00
N ALA A 25 -2.21 -20.83 7.95
CA ALA A 25 -3.39 -20.19 7.38
C ALA A 25 -4.68 -20.73 8.00
N THR A 26 -5.73 -19.91 8.04
CA THR A 26 -7.11 -20.34 8.38
C THR A 26 -7.74 -21.25 7.32
N PHE A 27 -6.99 -21.60 6.27
CA PHE A 27 -7.45 -22.39 5.14
C PHE A 27 -6.91 -23.83 5.22
N PRO A 28 -7.69 -24.84 4.78
CA PRO A 28 -7.25 -26.24 4.78
C PRO A 28 -5.97 -26.49 3.97
N THR A 29 -5.73 -25.66 2.95
CA THR A 29 -4.53 -25.66 2.13
C THR A 29 -4.09 -24.21 1.89
N VAL A 30 -2.78 -23.97 1.97
CA VAL A 30 -2.18 -22.66 1.68
C VAL A 30 -0.98 -22.85 0.76
N ARG A 31 -0.87 -21.95 -0.22
CA ARG A 31 0.28 -21.87 -1.12
C ARG A 31 1.47 -21.31 -0.34
N LYS A 32 2.60 -22.02 -0.37
CA LYS A 32 3.80 -21.65 0.41
C LYS A 32 4.41 -20.33 -0.06
N GLU A 33 4.03 -19.84 -1.24
CA GLU A 33 4.47 -18.60 -1.87
C GLU A 33 3.88 -17.35 -1.21
N ILE A 34 2.73 -17.47 -0.54
CA ILE A 34 1.98 -16.33 -0.02
C ILE A 34 2.79 -15.61 1.07
N TRP A 35 2.93 -14.29 0.94
CA TRP A 35 3.52 -13.44 1.99
C TRP A 35 2.47 -12.83 2.91
N ALA A 36 1.38 -12.34 2.33
CA ALA A 36 0.25 -11.74 3.01
C ALA A 36 -1.03 -11.96 2.19
N TYR A 37 -2.19 -11.81 2.82
CA TYR A 37 -3.49 -12.09 2.20
C TYR A 37 -4.60 -11.20 2.77
N GLY A 38 -5.82 -11.31 2.24
CA GLY A 38 -6.95 -10.48 2.67
C GLY A 38 -6.88 -9.04 2.16
N LEU A 39 -6.15 -8.79 1.08
CA LEU A 39 -6.16 -7.54 0.30
C LEU A 39 -7.17 -7.68 -0.85
N ARG A 40 -7.70 -6.58 -1.37
CA ARG A 40 -8.72 -6.59 -2.44
C ARG A 40 -8.11 -6.30 -3.81
N ASN A 41 -7.48 -5.15 -3.95
CA ASN A 41 -6.81 -4.67 -5.16
C ASN A 41 -5.66 -3.73 -4.76
N PRO A 42 -4.54 -4.27 -4.24
CA PRO A 42 -3.35 -3.50 -3.88
C PRO A 42 -2.66 -2.98 -5.16
N TRP A 43 -3.21 -1.90 -5.74
CA TRP A 43 -2.85 -1.37 -7.05
C TRP A 43 -1.37 -0.99 -7.13
N ARG A 44 -0.84 -0.45 -6.03
CA ARG A 44 0.59 -0.16 -5.91
C ARG A 44 1.11 -0.57 -4.54
N ILE A 45 2.26 -1.22 -4.57
CA ILE A 45 3.07 -1.50 -3.40
C ILE A 45 4.47 -0.91 -3.57
N ALA A 46 5.09 -0.48 -2.48
CA ALA A 46 6.45 0.04 -2.50
C ALA A 46 7.16 -0.22 -1.16
N PHE A 47 8.41 -0.67 -1.25
CA PHE A 47 9.29 -0.64 -0.09
C PHE A 47 9.81 0.78 0.14
N ASP A 48 9.82 1.21 1.38
CA ASP A 48 10.64 2.33 1.80
C ASP A 48 12.11 1.88 1.91
N PRO A 49 13.03 2.37 1.07
CA PRO A 49 14.40 1.86 1.01
C PRO A 49 15.19 2.10 2.30
N GLU A 50 14.80 3.07 3.13
CA GLU A 50 15.50 3.35 4.40
C GLU A 50 15.02 2.47 5.55
N THR A 51 13.74 2.11 5.60
CA THR A 51 13.15 1.37 6.74
C THR A 51 12.82 -0.08 6.41
N GLY A 52 12.76 -0.45 5.13
CA GLY A 52 12.33 -1.76 4.67
C GLY A 52 10.83 -2.03 4.83
N VAL A 53 10.04 -1.05 5.26
CA VAL A 53 8.58 -1.19 5.40
C VAL A 53 7.94 -1.29 4.02
N LEU A 54 7.07 -2.28 3.81
CA LEU A 54 6.27 -2.44 2.60
C LEU A 54 4.95 -1.71 2.76
N TRP A 55 4.73 -0.69 1.92
CA TRP A 55 3.49 0.08 1.86
C TRP A 55 2.61 -0.44 0.72
N ALA A 56 1.30 -0.36 0.89
CA ALA A 56 0.33 -0.64 -0.16
C ALA A 56 -0.75 0.45 -0.19
N GLY A 57 -1.19 0.85 -1.39
CA GLY A 57 -2.51 1.45 -1.59
C GLY A 57 -3.44 0.38 -2.15
N ASP A 58 -4.53 0.10 -1.44
CA ASP A 58 -5.52 -0.92 -1.80
C ASP A 58 -6.86 -0.28 -2.15
N VAL A 59 -7.31 -0.51 -3.38
CA VAL A 59 -8.54 0.06 -3.94
C VAL A 59 -9.71 -0.75 -3.44
N GLY A 60 -10.67 -0.12 -2.74
CA GLY A 60 -11.89 -0.75 -2.27
C GLY A 60 -12.80 -1.28 -3.38
N GLN A 61 -13.80 -2.07 -2.99
CA GLN A 61 -14.84 -2.52 -3.92
C GLN A 61 -16.04 -1.56 -3.95
N GLY A 62 -16.41 -1.00 -2.80
CA GLY A 62 -17.62 -0.24 -2.53
C GLY A 62 -17.32 1.22 -2.23
N ILE A 63 -16.88 1.52 -1.01
CA ILE A 63 -16.87 2.90 -0.46
C ILE A 63 -15.49 3.37 0.00
N TRP A 64 -14.65 2.48 0.52
CA TRP A 64 -13.42 2.87 1.21
C TRP A 64 -12.17 2.52 0.44
N GLU A 65 -11.28 3.49 0.32
CA GLU A 65 -9.92 3.32 -0.20
C GLU A 65 -8.93 3.31 0.98
N GLU A 66 -7.88 2.48 0.92
CA GLU A 66 -7.04 2.24 2.10
C GLU A 66 -5.53 2.21 1.82
N ILE A 67 -4.76 2.51 2.88
CA ILE A 67 -3.30 2.39 2.91
C ILE A 67 -2.90 1.43 4.03
N ASP A 68 -2.11 0.44 3.66
CA ASP A 68 -1.64 -0.62 4.54
C ASP A 68 -0.13 -0.64 4.68
N LEU A 69 0.33 -1.12 5.84
CA LEU A 69 1.71 -1.53 6.06
C LEU A 69 1.77 -3.05 6.01
N ILE A 70 2.29 -3.59 4.92
CA ILE A 70 2.27 -5.02 4.66
C ILE A 70 3.31 -5.76 5.50
N VAL A 71 2.82 -6.59 6.42
CA VAL A 71 3.64 -7.46 7.26
C VAL A 71 3.54 -8.94 6.87
N LYS A 72 4.58 -9.68 7.24
CA LYS A 72 4.70 -11.13 7.09
C LYS A 72 3.51 -11.88 7.70
N GLY A 73 2.80 -12.63 6.87
CA GLY A 73 1.63 -13.43 7.26
C GLY A 73 0.39 -12.61 7.58
N GLY A 74 0.38 -11.31 7.29
CA GLY A 74 -0.74 -10.42 7.60
C GLY A 74 -2.01 -10.78 6.83
N ASN A 75 -3.16 -10.61 7.51
CA ASN A 75 -4.49 -10.76 6.94
C ASN A 75 -5.23 -9.43 7.00
N TYR A 76 -5.46 -8.78 5.86
CA TYR A 76 -6.10 -7.46 5.78
C TYR A 76 -7.65 -7.53 5.70
N GLY A 77 -8.21 -8.74 5.80
CA GLY A 77 -9.63 -8.93 6.11
C GLY A 77 -10.60 -8.84 4.93
N TRP A 78 -10.16 -8.47 3.73
CA TRP A 78 -10.99 -8.64 2.53
C TRP A 78 -11.38 -10.12 2.35
N SER A 79 -12.65 -10.48 2.12
CA SER A 79 -13.81 -9.64 1.77
C SER A 79 -14.86 -9.51 2.88
N VAL A 80 -14.47 -9.55 4.15
CA VAL A 80 -15.37 -9.29 5.30
C VAL A 80 -15.12 -7.92 5.95
N ARG A 81 -14.04 -7.26 5.52
CA ARG A 81 -13.64 -5.88 5.83
C ARG A 81 -13.46 -5.11 4.52
N GLU A 82 -13.77 -3.83 4.53
CA GLU A 82 -13.38 -2.84 3.52
C GLU A 82 -13.02 -1.55 4.25
N GLY A 83 -11.74 -1.18 4.23
CA GLY A 83 -11.25 -0.20 5.19
C GLY A 83 -11.44 -0.72 6.62
N LYS A 84 -11.82 0.20 7.51
CA LYS A 84 -12.19 -0.05 8.89
C LYS A 84 -13.67 -0.36 9.07
N HIS A 85 -14.32 -0.87 8.03
CA HIS A 85 -15.75 -1.13 8.04
C HIS A 85 -16.08 -2.60 7.70
N PRO A 86 -17.15 -3.15 8.31
CA PRO A 86 -17.71 -4.43 7.86
C PRO A 86 -18.10 -4.36 6.38
N PHE A 87 -17.77 -5.38 5.60
CA PHE A 87 -18.10 -5.44 4.18
C PHE A 87 -18.92 -6.67 3.79
N GLY A 88 -19.92 -6.46 2.94
CA GLY A 88 -20.78 -7.52 2.41
C GLY A 88 -21.71 -8.15 3.45
N LEU A 89 -22.42 -9.21 3.04
CA LEU A 89 -23.41 -9.90 3.90
C LEU A 89 -22.79 -10.57 5.14
N ASN A 90 -21.51 -10.90 5.08
CA ASN A 90 -20.76 -11.54 6.16
C ASN A 90 -19.74 -10.58 6.80
N GLY A 91 -20.00 -9.27 6.71
CA GLY A 91 -19.12 -8.25 7.28
C GLY A 91 -18.91 -8.46 8.78
N VAL A 92 -17.71 -8.14 9.26
CA VAL A 92 -17.32 -8.36 10.65
C VAL A 92 -16.81 -7.07 11.26
N GLU A 93 -17.04 -6.87 12.56
CA GLU A 93 -16.34 -5.87 13.36
C GLU A 93 -14.84 -6.19 13.47
N PRO A 94 -13.97 -5.23 13.86
CA PRO A 94 -12.54 -5.45 14.00
C PRO A 94 -12.20 -6.70 14.80
N ARG A 95 -11.24 -7.50 14.31
CA ARG A 95 -10.80 -8.75 14.97
C ARG A 95 -9.30 -8.76 15.15
N LYS A 96 -8.83 -9.34 16.25
CA LYS A 96 -7.40 -9.38 16.62
C LYS A 96 -6.48 -10.01 15.56
N HIS A 97 -6.98 -10.92 14.73
CA HIS A 97 -6.21 -11.60 13.67
C HIS A 97 -6.30 -10.90 12.32
N LEU A 98 -7.08 -9.82 12.21
CA LEU A 98 -7.14 -8.96 11.05
C LEU A 98 -6.30 -7.72 11.31
N ILE A 99 -5.64 -7.23 10.26
CA ILE A 99 -4.86 -6.00 10.29
C ILE A 99 -5.69 -4.94 9.61
N GLU A 100 -6.01 -3.89 10.35
CA GLU A 100 -6.73 -2.74 9.83
C GLU A 100 -5.75 -1.80 9.10
N PRO A 101 -6.21 -1.05 8.10
CA PRO A 101 -5.36 -0.08 7.41
C PRO A 101 -4.93 1.05 8.34
N ILE A 102 -3.74 1.61 8.07
CA ILE A 102 -3.24 2.75 8.85
C ILE A 102 -3.94 4.06 8.47
N TRP A 103 -4.50 4.11 7.25
CA TRP A 103 -5.23 5.25 6.73
C TRP A 103 -6.31 4.79 5.76
N GLU A 104 -7.43 5.52 5.73
CA GLU A 104 -8.51 5.28 4.78
C GLU A 104 -9.23 6.59 4.42
N TYR A 105 -9.96 6.58 3.32
CA TYR A 105 -10.92 7.63 2.99
C TYR A 105 -12.07 7.09 2.15
N ASN A 106 -13.22 7.76 2.18
CA ASN A 106 -14.41 7.36 1.44
C ASN A 106 -14.50 8.04 0.06
N HIS A 107 -15.51 7.63 -0.70
CA HIS A 107 -15.81 8.14 -2.04
C HIS A 107 -16.23 9.61 -2.15
N ASP A 108 -16.42 10.32 -1.03
CA ASP A 108 -16.56 11.78 -1.02
C ASP A 108 -15.19 12.48 -1.16
N VAL A 109 -14.12 11.81 -0.77
CA VAL A 109 -12.74 12.34 -0.81
C VAL A 109 -12.05 11.96 -2.13
N GLY A 110 -12.10 10.68 -2.52
CA GLY A 110 -11.49 10.08 -3.72
C GLY A 110 -12.07 8.67 -3.93
N LYS A 111 -11.89 8.04 -5.10
CA LYS A 111 -12.62 6.81 -5.46
C LYS A 111 -11.78 5.65 -5.99
N SER A 112 -10.48 5.84 -6.07
CA SER A 112 -9.56 4.82 -6.59
C SER A 112 -8.16 5.21 -6.16
N ILE A 113 -7.74 4.74 -4.98
CA ILE A 113 -6.39 5.01 -4.50
C ILE A 113 -5.37 4.36 -5.42
N THR A 114 -4.48 5.16 -5.97
CA THR A 114 -3.38 4.66 -6.81
C THR A 114 -2.25 4.08 -5.93
N GLY A 115 -2.24 4.41 -4.64
CA GLY A 115 -1.12 4.15 -3.75
C GLY A 115 0.04 5.09 -4.04
N GLY A 116 1.25 4.69 -3.67
CA GLY A 116 2.32 5.67 -3.48
C GLY A 116 3.63 5.07 -3.02
N SER A 117 4.62 5.92 -2.75
CA SER A 117 5.91 5.54 -2.16
C SER A 117 6.41 6.62 -1.20
N VAL A 118 7.31 6.23 -0.31
CA VAL A 118 7.91 7.18 0.63
C VAL A 118 8.87 8.11 -0.10
N TYR A 119 8.72 9.42 0.08
CA TYR A 119 9.63 10.41 -0.50
C TYR A 119 10.95 10.46 0.28
N ARG A 120 12.06 10.23 -0.44
CA ARG A 120 13.43 10.23 0.10
C ARG A 120 14.36 11.22 -0.61
N GLY A 121 13.80 12.08 -1.46
CA GLY A 121 14.51 13.16 -2.14
C GLY A 121 14.91 14.29 -1.20
N LYS A 122 15.70 15.23 -1.71
CA LYS A 122 16.22 16.38 -0.96
C LYS A 122 15.61 17.69 -1.42
N ALA A 123 14.98 17.73 -2.59
CA ALA A 123 14.38 18.95 -3.14
C ALA A 123 13.21 19.47 -2.29
N ILE A 124 12.51 18.61 -1.54
CA ILE A 124 11.35 18.98 -0.71
C ILE A 124 11.54 18.48 0.73
N PRO A 125 12.39 19.12 1.55
CA PRO A 125 12.70 18.66 2.90
C PRO A 125 11.47 18.45 3.81
N ALA A 126 10.41 19.24 3.61
CA ALA A 126 9.20 19.21 4.44
C ALA A 126 8.42 17.88 4.40
N ILE A 127 8.58 17.09 3.33
CA ILE A 127 7.85 15.83 3.11
C ILE A 127 8.75 14.59 3.11
N VAL A 128 10.05 14.74 3.41
CA VAL A 128 10.97 13.61 3.55
C VAL A 128 10.44 12.62 4.58
N GLY A 129 10.42 11.34 4.22
CA GLY A 129 9.87 10.26 5.03
C GLY A 129 8.34 10.15 5.03
N SER A 130 7.63 11.01 4.29
CA SER A 130 6.17 10.90 4.12
C SER A 130 5.85 9.94 2.98
N TYR A 131 4.82 9.12 3.15
CA TYR A 131 4.26 8.31 2.07
C TYR A 131 3.42 9.20 1.16
N ILE A 132 3.89 9.41 -0.06
CA ILE A 132 3.21 10.23 -1.05
C ILE A 132 2.31 9.33 -1.87
N TYR A 133 1.02 9.62 -1.87
CA TYR A 133 0.02 8.82 -2.57
C TYR A 133 -0.98 9.72 -3.30
N GLY A 134 -1.68 9.13 -4.26
CA GLY A 134 -2.68 9.83 -5.05
C GLY A 134 -3.91 8.98 -5.32
N ASP A 135 -4.90 9.61 -5.92
CA ASP A 135 -6.18 9.00 -6.28
C ASP A 135 -6.48 9.25 -7.76
N TYR A 136 -6.79 8.17 -8.48
CA TYR A 136 -6.99 8.22 -9.93
C TYR A 136 -8.19 9.08 -10.33
N VAL A 137 -9.30 9.03 -9.58
CA VAL A 137 -10.55 9.68 -9.99
C VAL A 137 -10.58 11.16 -9.60
N SER A 138 -10.14 11.48 -8.38
CA SER A 138 -10.14 12.87 -7.89
C SER A 138 -8.92 13.67 -8.33
N GLY A 139 -7.83 13.00 -8.72
CA GLY A 139 -6.56 13.63 -9.06
C GLY A 139 -5.88 14.34 -7.87
N LYS A 140 -6.33 14.07 -6.65
CA LYS A 140 -5.75 14.59 -5.42
C LYS A 140 -4.51 13.79 -5.04
N PHE A 141 -3.62 14.47 -4.34
CA PHE A 141 -2.36 13.93 -3.84
C PHE A 141 -2.19 14.30 -2.38
N TRP A 142 -1.50 13.44 -1.64
CA TRP A 142 -1.27 13.66 -0.24
C TRP A 142 0.11 13.18 0.19
N ALA A 143 0.60 13.77 1.28
CA ALA A 143 1.75 13.31 2.04
C ALA A 143 1.28 12.80 3.41
N LEU A 144 1.28 11.47 3.58
CA LEU A 144 0.95 10.80 4.83
C LEU A 144 2.21 10.65 5.70
N LYS A 145 2.19 11.23 6.90
CA LYS A 145 3.25 11.04 7.90
C LYS A 145 2.86 9.95 8.87
N TYR A 146 3.75 8.98 9.03
CA TYR A 146 3.58 7.85 9.93
C TYR A 146 4.73 7.77 10.93
N ASP A 147 4.39 7.68 12.21
CA ASP A 147 5.32 7.41 13.30
C ASP A 147 5.35 5.89 13.55
N ALA A 148 6.46 5.25 13.16
CA ALA A 148 6.63 3.81 13.30
C ALA A 148 6.77 3.36 14.76
N GLN A 149 7.33 4.21 15.63
CA GLN A 149 7.49 3.91 17.05
C GLN A 149 6.14 3.99 17.76
N GLY A 150 5.38 5.06 17.52
CA GLY A 150 4.01 5.23 18.02
C GLY A 150 2.96 4.40 17.29
N LYS A 151 3.33 3.75 16.18
CA LYS A 151 2.46 2.99 15.27
C LYS A 151 1.21 3.76 14.84
N LYS A 152 1.36 5.02 14.47
CA LYS A 152 0.23 5.90 14.17
C LYS A 152 0.53 6.88 13.04
N VAL A 153 -0.51 7.22 12.28
CA VAL A 153 -0.48 8.40 11.41
C VAL A 153 -0.44 9.66 12.27
N THR A 154 0.48 10.56 11.96
CA THR A 154 0.66 11.83 12.68
C THR A 154 0.19 13.03 11.89
N ALA A 155 0.16 12.94 10.55
CA ALA A 155 -0.40 13.96 9.69
C ALA A 155 -0.78 13.38 8.32
N ASN A 156 -1.71 14.03 7.64
CA ASN A 156 -1.99 13.80 6.24
C ASN A 156 -2.20 15.14 5.53
N HIS A 157 -1.24 15.55 4.71
CA HIS A 157 -1.27 16.86 4.06
C HIS A 157 -1.68 16.73 2.60
N VAL A 158 -2.68 17.50 2.16
CA VAL A 158 -2.98 17.63 0.74
C VAL A 158 -1.81 18.32 0.05
N ILE A 159 -1.35 17.74 -1.05
CA ILE A 159 -0.37 18.36 -1.95
C ILE A 159 -1.16 19.05 -3.06
N GLU A 160 -0.90 20.34 -3.25
CA GLU A 160 -1.54 21.10 -4.32
C GLU A 160 -1.16 20.53 -5.69
N SER A 161 -2.16 20.36 -6.54
CA SER A 161 -2.04 19.64 -7.81
C SER A 161 -3.03 20.21 -8.84
N PRO A 162 -2.75 20.07 -10.14
CA PRO A 162 -3.70 20.37 -11.21
C PRO A 162 -4.91 19.41 -11.27
N SER A 163 -5.08 18.51 -10.30
CA SER A 163 -6.15 17.50 -10.24
C SER A 163 -6.17 16.57 -11.45
N ILE A 164 -5.00 16.04 -11.81
CA ILE A 164 -4.84 15.07 -12.90
C ILE A 164 -4.96 13.63 -12.40
N PRO A 165 -5.54 12.69 -13.18
CA PRO A 165 -5.60 11.29 -12.82
C PRO A 165 -4.21 10.72 -12.56
N VAL A 166 -4.03 10.06 -11.41
CA VAL A 166 -2.74 9.50 -11.01
C VAL A 166 -2.67 8.04 -11.40
N MET A 167 -1.74 7.67 -12.29
CA MET A 167 -1.60 6.28 -12.75
C MET A 167 -0.56 5.49 -11.96
N THR A 168 0.59 6.10 -11.70
CA THR A 168 1.66 5.51 -10.90
C THR A 168 2.65 6.58 -10.45
N PHE A 169 3.58 6.18 -9.58
CA PHE A 169 4.71 6.96 -9.12
C PHE A 169 6.02 6.27 -9.51
N GLY A 170 7.09 7.04 -9.60
CA GLY A 170 8.45 6.57 -9.76
C GLY A 170 9.41 7.43 -8.94
N THR A 171 10.60 6.91 -8.66
CA THR A 171 11.66 7.67 -8.01
C THR A 171 12.94 7.55 -8.82
N ASP A 172 13.72 8.62 -8.92
CA ASP A 172 15.09 8.53 -9.46
C ASP A 172 16.08 8.02 -8.40
N GLN A 173 17.36 7.91 -8.77
CA GLN A 173 18.44 7.48 -7.89
C GLN A 173 18.72 8.44 -6.72
N ASN A 174 18.21 9.66 -6.76
CA ASN A 174 18.35 10.65 -5.69
C ASN A 174 17.13 10.65 -4.75
N GLY A 175 16.13 9.79 -5.01
CA GLY A 175 14.88 9.74 -4.26
C GLY A 175 13.87 10.81 -4.66
N GLU A 176 14.13 11.56 -5.74
CA GLU A 176 13.18 12.54 -6.27
C GLU A 176 12.02 11.84 -6.95
N MET A 177 10.82 12.38 -6.77
CA MET A 177 9.60 11.68 -7.11
C MET A 177 8.98 12.18 -8.41
N PHE A 178 8.55 11.23 -9.20
CA PHE A 178 7.84 11.39 -10.45
C PHE A 178 6.48 10.73 -10.35
N LEU A 179 5.53 11.22 -11.14
CA LEU A 179 4.22 10.61 -11.30
C LEU A 179 3.81 10.68 -12.76
N THR A 180 2.93 9.76 -13.16
CA THR A 180 2.36 9.76 -14.51
C THR A 180 0.85 9.87 -14.47
N SER A 181 0.30 10.42 -15.54
CA SER A 181 -1.15 10.51 -15.76
C SER A 181 -1.55 9.77 -17.03
N SER A 182 -2.84 9.57 -17.22
CA SER A 182 -3.42 8.92 -18.42
C SER A 182 -3.15 9.69 -19.72
N PHE A 183 -2.62 10.91 -19.65
CA PHE A 183 -2.27 11.76 -20.78
C PHE A 183 -0.85 11.56 -21.36
N SER A 184 -0.15 10.47 -21.01
CA SER A 184 1.21 10.14 -21.51
C SER A 184 2.31 11.14 -21.12
N GLU A 185 2.14 11.85 -20.02
CA GLU A 185 3.12 12.78 -19.46
C GLU A 185 3.75 12.24 -18.18
N ILE A 186 5.01 12.61 -17.93
CA ILE A 186 5.74 12.37 -16.68
C ILE A 186 5.94 13.72 -15.99
N PHE A 187 5.45 13.83 -14.76
CA PHE A 187 5.58 15.03 -13.94
C PHE A 187 6.58 14.78 -12.81
N MET A 188 7.40 15.77 -12.50
CA MET A 188 8.27 15.75 -11.31
C MET A 188 7.64 16.56 -10.19
N LEU A 189 7.60 15.99 -8.99
CA LEU A 189 7.15 16.70 -7.80
C LEU A 189 8.19 17.76 -7.40
N LYS A 190 7.75 19.01 -7.18
CA LYS A 190 8.62 20.12 -6.76
C LYS A 190 7.98 20.93 -5.64
N ALA A 191 8.83 21.54 -4.81
CA ALA A 191 8.40 22.61 -3.91
C ALA A 191 8.04 23.86 -4.73
N LYS A 192 7.07 24.63 -4.25
CA LYS A 192 6.77 25.98 -4.76
C LYS A 192 7.76 27.00 -4.22
#